data_AF-A0A935LLP5-F1
#
_entry.id   AF-A0A935LLP5-F1
#
_cell.length_a   1.000
_cell.length_b   1.000
_cell.length_c   1.000
_cell.angle_alpha   90.00
_cell.angle_beta   90.00
_cell.angle_gamma   90.00
#
_symmetry.space_group_name_H-M   'P 1'
#
loop_
_entity.id
_entity.type
_entity.pdbx_description
1 polymer ?
#
loop_
_entity_poly.entity_id
_entity_poly.type
_entity_poly.pdbx_seq_one_letter_code
_entity_poly.pdbx_strand_id
1 'polypeptide(L)'
;MLTKGQIQQIDTYLESIGIEYFDFRQELTDHIAEEVEQNLQPRKSVDFNAAFEEAKAHYPTKDLIEQQFIAKLDAYNPLKEWKYFNGKRILNSIAVYTAAILPAFLISEKNLNFLLLIYVLFSAIESLRMIFPFGRNINRPERN
;
A
#
# COMPACT_ATOMS: atom_id res chain seq x y z
N MET A 1 7.96 11.82 -20.30
CA MET A 1 6.80 11.15 -19.69
C MET A 1 6.09 10.30 -20.73
N LEU A 2 5.88 9.03 -20.42
CA LEU A 2 5.14 8.09 -21.25
C LEU A 2 3.63 8.31 -21.17
N THR A 3 2.94 7.92 -22.24
CA THR A 3 1.48 7.88 -22.28
C THR A 3 0.95 6.63 -21.60
N LYS A 4 -0.32 6.65 -21.18
CA LYS A 4 -0.99 5.45 -20.64
C LYS A 4 -0.95 4.26 -21.60
N GLY A 5 -1.05 4.51 -22.91
CA GLY A 5 -0.98 3.46 -23.92
C GLY A 5 0.40 2.80 -23.98
N GLN A 6 1.47 3.58 -23.83
CA GLN A 6 2.85 3.07 -23.78
C GLN A 6 3.13 2.27 -22.52
N ILE A 7 2.60 2.73 -21.37
CA ILE A 7 2.69 1.98 -20.10
C ILE A 7 1.94 0.64 -20.23
N GLN A 8 0.75 0.65 -20.82
CA GLN A 8 -0.01 -0.58 -21.07
C GLN A 8 0.73 -1.55 -22.00
N GLN A 9 1.44 -1.03 -23.00
CA GLN A 9 2.27 -1.87 -23.88
C GLN A 9 3.40 -2.58 -23.13
N ILE A 10 4.01 -1.90 -22.15
CA ILE A 10 5.05 -2.50 -21.29
C ILE A 10 4.44 -3.62 -20.42
N ASP A 11 3.31 -3.35 -19.75
CA ASP A 11 2.60 -4.33 -18.92
C ASP A 11 2.17 -5.57 -19.74
N THR A 12 1.59 -5.35 -20.92
CA THR A 12 1.18 -6.44 -21.83
C THR A 12 2.36 -7.27 -22.31
N TYR A 13 3.52 -6.65 -22.56
CA TYR A 13 4.74 -7.38 -22.90
C TYR A 13 5.20 -8.28 -21.74
N LEU A 14 5.27 -7.74 -20.52
CA LEU A 14 5.66 -8.49 -19.33
C LEU A 14 4.72 -9.66 -19.05
N GLU A 15 3.41 -9.46 -19.23
CA GLU A 15 2.41 -10.53 -19.16
C GLU A 15 2.68 -11.59 -20.23
N SER A 16 2.96 -11.18 -21.48
CA SER A 16 3.20 -12.11 -22.60
C SER A 16 4.43 -12.99 -22.43
N ILE A 17 5.46 -12.54 -21.70
CA ILE A 17 6.65 -13.33 -21.39
C ILE A 17 6.49 -14.16 -20.11
N GLY A 18 5.29 -14.18 -19.52
CA GLY A 18 4.91 -15.06 -18.42
C GLY A 18 5.15 -14.50 -17.02
N ILE A 19 5.25 -13.18 -16.85
CA ILE A 19 5.28 -12.56 -15.52
C ILE A 19 3.85 -12.40 -15.01
N GLU A 20 3.36 -13.39 -14.26
CA GLU A 20 1.95 -13.49 -13.86
C GLU A 20 1.59 -12.66 -12.63
N TYR A 21 2.51 -12.50 -11.68
CA TYR A 21 2.28 -11.79 -10.42
C TYR A 21 2.10 -10.29 -10.63
N PHE A 22 0.90 -9.77 -10.31
CA PHE A 22 0.51 -8.39 -10.57
C PHE A 22 1.45 -7.35 -9.94
N ASP A 23 1.66 -7.41 -8.62
CA ASP A 23 2.48 -6.41 -7.89
C ASP A 23 3.90 -6.33 -8.46
N PHE A 24 4.43 -7.47 -8.86
CA PHE A 24 5.77 -7.58 -9.40
C PHE A 24 5.86 -7.14 -10.87
N ARG A 25 4.85 -7.47 -11.68
CA ARG A 25 4.71 -6.95 -13.04
C ARG A 25 4.58 -5.43 -13.02
N GLN A 26 3.90 -4.86 -12.02
CA GLN A 26 3.80 -3.42 -11.83
C GLN A 26 5.16 -2.80 -11.49
N GLU A 27 5.93 -3.38 -10.56
CA GLU A 27 7.29 -2.93 -10.24
C GLU A 27 8.21 -2.93 -11.47
N LEU A 28 8.17 -4.00 -12.27
CA LEU A 28 8.93 -4.10 -13.52
C LEU A 28 8.44 -3.10 -14.58
N THR A 29 7.13 -2.87 -14.66
CA THR A 29 6.56 -1.87 -15.57
C THR A 29 7.09 -0.48 -15.24
N ASP A 30 7.12 -0.14 -13.95
CA ASP A 30 7.64 1.15 -13.48
C ASP A 30 9.13 1.32 -13.81
N HIS A 31 9.94 0.28 -13.59
CA HIS A 31 11.37 0.33 -13.92
C HIS A 31 11.65 0.41 -15.42
N ILE A 32 10.94 -0.36 -16.25
CA ILE A 32 11.06 -0.26 -17.71
C ILE A 32 10.59 1.11 -18.18
N ALA A 33 9.50 1.64 -17.64
CA ALA A 33 8.99 2.95 -18.00
C ALA A 33 10.02 4.05 -17.69
N GLU A 34 10.63 4.01 -16.52
CA GLU A 34 11.70 4.95 -16.13
C GLU A 34 12.87 4.91 -17.11
N GLU A 35 13.32 3.72 -17.49
CA GLU A 35 14.43 3.55 -18.43
C GLU A 35 14.09 4.04 -19.85
N VAL A 36 12.89 3.73 -20.33
CA VAL A 36 12.40 4.25 -21.63
C VAL A 36 12.34 5.78 -21.58
N GLU A 37 11.89 6.38 -20.50
CA GLU A 37 11.88 7.85 -20.35
C GLU A 37 13.28 8.46 -20.36
N GLN A 38 14.26 7.78 -19.77
CA GLN A 38 15.67 8.19 -19.83
C GLN A 38 16.21 8.11 -21.26
N ASN A 39 15.84 7.07 -22.01
CA ASN A 39 16.26 6.88 -23.40
C ASN A 39 15.58 7.84 -24.38
N LEU A 40 14.38 8.32 -24.06
CA LEU A 40 13.65 9.33 -24.83
C LEU A 40 14.11 10.78 -24.57
N GLN A 41 15.16 10.99 -23.76
CA GLN A 41 15.64 12.35 -23.50
C GLN A 41 16.11 13.07 -24.79
N PRO A 42 16.00 14.42 -24.85
CA PRO A 42 16.07 15.20 -26.10
C PRO A 42 17.33 15.02 -26.95
N ARG A 43 18.40 14.44 -26.38
CA ARG A 43 19.68 14.22 -27.07
C ARG A 43 19.73 12.95 -27.91
N LYS A 44 18.77 12.02 -27.75
CA LYS A 44 18.85 10.68 -28.38
C LYS A 44 18.07 10.54 -29.70
N SER A 45 17.08 11.38 -30.01
CA SER A 45 16.19 11.26 -31.20
C SER A 45 15.65 9.84 -31.47
N VAL A 46 15.56 9.00 -30.44
CA VAL A 46 15.04 7.64 -30.52
C VAL A 46 13.53 7.71 -30.30
N ASP A 47 12.76 6.94 -31.06
CA ASP A 47 11.32 6.81 -30.84
C ASP A 47 11.03 5.83 -29.69
N PHE A 48 9.77 5.79 -29.23
CA PHE A 48 9.39 4.92 -28.12
C PHE A 48 9.70 3.45 -28.37
N ASN A 49 9.48 2.95 -29.59
CA ASN A 49 9.66 1.54 -29.89
C ASN A 49 11.13 1.15 -29.75
N ALA A 50 12.03 1.94 -30.33
CA ALA A 50 13.46 1.67 -30.22
C ALA A 50 13.98 1.82 -28.78
N ALA A 51 13.48 2.82 -28.03
CA ALA A 51 13.81 2.96 -26.61
C ALA A 51 13.29 1.80 -25.75
N PHE A 52 12.12 1.25 -26.11
CA PHE A 52 11.53 0.09 -25.45
C PHE A 52 12.26 -1.21 -25.80
N GLU A 53 12.67 -1.42 -27.06
CA GLU A 53 13.54 -2.54 -27.44
C GLU A 53 14.87 -2.53 -26.68
N GLU A 54 15.50 -1.36 -26.54
CA GLU A 54 16.72 -1.19 -25.75
C GLU A 54 16.49 -1.54 -24.27
N ALA A 55 15.40 -1.03 -23.67
CA ALA A 55 15.07 -1.32 -22.28
C ALA A 55 14.81 -2.81 -22.04
N LYS A 56 14.09 -3.49 -22.93
CA LYS A 56 13.84 -4.94 -22.82
C LYS A 56 15.11 -5.77 -22.75
N ALA A 57 16.19 -5.34 -23.41
CA ALA A 57 17.46 -6.06 -23.41
C ALA A 57 18.18 -6.03 -22.04
N HIS A 58 17.88 -5.07 -21.17
CA HIS A 58 18.45 -4.98 -19.84
C HIS A 58 17.75 -5.85 -18.80
N TYR A 59 16.53 -6.29 -19.06
CA TYR A 59 15.81 -7.20 -18.16
C TYR A 59 16.15 -8.65 -18.50
N PRO A 60 16.59 -9.45 -17.51
CA PRO A 60 17.03 -10.81 -17.74
C PRO A 60 15.86 -11.73 -18.13
N THR A 61 16.19 -12.97 -18.49
CA THR A 61 15.17 -13.99 -18.80
C THR A 61 14.18 -14.16 -17.64
N LYS A 62 12.95 -14.59 -17.98
CA LYS A 62 11.86 -14.88 -17.03
C LYS A 62 12.35 -15.57 -15.75
N ASP A 63 13.22 -16.57 -15.89
CA ASP A 63 13.73 -17.36 -14.77
C ASP A 63 14.53 -16.55 -13.75
N LEU A 64 15.35 -15.59 -14.20
CA LEU A 64 16.16 -14.76 -13.30
C LEU A 64 15.28 -13.74 -12.57
N ILE A 65 14.28 -13.23 -13.28
CA ILE A 65 13.27 -12.30 -12.79
C ILE A 65 12.44 -12.98 -11.67
N GLU A 66 11.98 -14.21 -11.89
CA GLU A 66 11.25 -14.99 -10.88
C GLU A 66 12.13 -15.33 -9.67
N GLN A 67 13.39 -15.69 -9.87
CA GLN A 67 14.32 -15.98 -8.77
C GLN A 67 14.54 -14.77 -7.86
N GLN A 68 14.66 -13.56 -8.41
CA GLN A 68 14.77 -12.33 -7.61
C GLN A 68 13.49 -12.03 -6.82
N PHE A 69 12.32 -12.33 -7.39
CA PHE A 69 11.05 -12.20 -6.71
C PHE A 69 10.89 -13.21 -5.56
N ILE A 70 11.19 -14.48 -5.80
CA ILE A 70 11.17 -15.53 -4.77
C ILE A 70 12.13 -15.15 -3.63
N ALA A 71 13.32 -14.65 -3.93
CA ALA A 71 14.26 -14.18 -2.91
C ALA A 71 13.70 -12.99 -2.10
N LYS A 72 13.00 -12.04 -2.73
CA LYS A 72 12.30 -10.94 -2.04
C LYS A 72 11.17 -11.46 -1.15
N LEU A 73 10.39 -12.43 -1.63
CA LEU A 73 9.32 -13.08 -0.85
C LEU A 73 9.88 -13.87 0.34
N ASP A 74 10.96 -14.63 0.15
CA ASP A 74 11.62 -15.37 1.23
C ASP A 74 12.24 -14.41 2.27
N ALA A 75 12.70 -13.24 1.83
CA ALA A 75 13.16 -12.17 2.71
C ALA A 75 12.00 -11.42 3.41
N TYR A 76 10.76 -11.54 2.90
CA TYR A 76 9.59 -10.92 3.51
C TYR A 76 9.24 -11.64 4.81
N ASN A 77 9.47 -10.96 5.93
CA ASN A 77 9.13 -11.47 7.25
C ASN A 77 7.86 -10.77 7.77
N PRO A 78 6.68 -11.41 7.71
CA PRO A 78 5.42 -10.81 8.16
C PRO A 78 5.44 -10.44 9.65
N LEU A 79 6.27 -11.11 10.47
CA LEU A 79 6.41 -10.81 11.89
C LEU A 79 7.16 -9.49 12.14
N LYS A 80 8.00 -9.04 11.20
CA LYS A 80 8.75 -7.78 11.29
C LYS A 80 7.83 -6.58 11.05
N GLU A 81 6.89 -6.70 10.11
CA GLU A 81 5.81 -5.73 9.87
C GLU A 81 4.80 -5.69 11.03
N TRP A 82 4.60 -6.82 11.72
CA TRP A 82 3.74 -6.91 12.90
C TRP A 82 4.22 -6.06 14.09
N LYS A 83 5.48 -5.61 14.07
CA LYS A 83 6.02 -4.64 15.03
C LYS A 83 5.28 -3.28 15.00
N TYR A 84 4.71 -2.92 13.86
CA TYR A 84 3.89 -1.70 13.70
C TYR A 84 2.41 -1.96 13.94
N PHE A 85 2.00 -3.23 13.98
CA PHE A 85 0.67 -3.64 14.33
C PHE A 85 0.51 -3.53 15.85
N ASN A 86 -0.01 -2.38 16.29
CA ASN A 86 -0.30 -2.13 17.70
C ASN A 86 -1.51 -2.98 18.13
N GLY A 87 -1.33 -4.30 18.27
CA GLY A 87 -2.39 -5.27 18.53
C GLY A 87 -3.21 -4.92 19.76
N LYS A 88 -2.58 -4.30 20.77
CA LYS A 88 -3.26 -3.73 21.95
C LYS A 88 -4.29 -2.66 21.58
N ARG A 89 -4.01 -1.80 20.59
CA ARG A 89 -4.93 -0.76 20.12
C ARG A 89 -6.14 -1.37 19.41
N ILE A 90 -5.93 -2.39 18.59
CA ILE A 90 -7.01 -3.07 17.85
C ILE A 90 -7.90 -3.87 18.80
N LEU A 91 -7.31 -4.62 19.73
CA LEU A 91 -8.04 -5.34 20.77
C LEU A 91 -8.85 -4.40 21.67
N ASN A 92 -8.29 -3.24 22.03
CA ASN A 92 -9.02 -2.22 22.78
C ASN A 92 -10.21 -1.66 21.98
N SER A 93 -10.04 -1.38 20.69
CA SER A 93 -11.15 -0.94 19.84
C SER A 93 -12.26 -1.99 19.77
N ILE A 94 -11.90 -3.27 19.56
CA ILE A 94 -12.87 -4.37 19.52
C ILE A 94 -13.62 -4.48 20.86
N ALA A 95 -12.92 -4.42 21.98
CA ALA A 95 -13.52 -4.48 23.31
C ALA A 95 -14.51 -3.33 23.56
N VAL A 96 -14.16 -2.10 23.17
CA VAL A 96 -15.04 -0.93 23.28
C VAL A 96 -16.29 -1.08 22.41
N TYR A 97 -16.14 -1.49 21.14
CA TYR A 97 -17.28 -1.72 20.25
C TYR A 97 -18.21 -2.82 20.78
N THR A 98 -17.63 -3.90 21.29
CA THR A 98 -18.39 -5.04 21.84
C THR A 98 -19.17 -4.61 23.09
N ALA A 99 -18.53 -3.88 24.00
CA ALA A 99 -19.17 -3.35 25.21
C ALA A 99 -20.25 -2.30 24.94
N ALA A 100 -20.16 -1.56 23.83
CA ALA A 100 -21.18 -0.60 23.43
C ALA A 100 -22.41 -1.26 22.76
N ILE A 101 -22.20 -2.36 22.04
CA ILE A 101 -23.25 -3.05 21.27
C ILE A 101 -24.03 -4.05 22.14
N LEU A 102 -23.35 -4.80 23.03
CA LEU A 102 -24.00 -5.80 23.88
C LEU A 102 -25.19 -5.28 24.71
N PRO A 103 -25.12 -4.08 25.31
CA PRO A 103 -26.25 -3.51 26.05
C PRO A 103 -27.48 -3.22 25.18
N ALA A 104 -27.30 -2.94 23.89
CA ALA A 104 -28.41 -2.69 22.97
C ALA A 104 -29.28 -3.93 22.72
N PHE A 105 -28.71 -5.14 22.89
CA PHE A 105 -29.46 -6.40 22.80
C PHE A 105 -30.21 -6.76 24.09
N LEU A 106 -29.92 -6.10 25.21
CA LEU A 106 -30.54 -6.36 26.51
C LEU A 106 -31.66 -5.36 26.88
N ILE A 107 -31.89 -4.34 26.05
CA ILE A 107 -32.80 -3.22 26.36
C ILE A 107 -33.94 -3.17 25.33
N SER A 108 -35.19 -3.00 25.82
CA SER A 108 -36.41 -2.85 25.03
C SER A 108 -36.29 -1.79 23.91
N GLU A 109 -36.90 -2.05 22.74
CA GLU A 109 -36.83 -1.23 21.50
C GLU A 109 -37.02 0.28 21.71
N LYS A 110 -37.74 0.70 22.76
CA LYS A 110 -37.97 2.11 23.08
C LYS A 110 -36.69 2.91 23.42
N ASN A 111 -35.62 2.25 23.84
CA ASN A 111 -34.36 2.91 24.23
C ASN A 111 -33.25 2.76 23.16
N LEU A 112 -33.54 2.10 22.04
CA LEU A 112 -32.54 1.77 21.02
C LEU A 112 -31.98 3.03 20.35
N ASN A 113 -32.83 4.04 20.11
CA ASN A 113 -32.42 5.34 19.54
C ASN A 113 -31.48 6.13 20.47
N PHE A 114 -31.67 6.03 21.78
CA PHE A 114 -30.81 6.70 22.77
C PHE A 114 -29.43 6.05 22.83
N LEU A 115 -29.37 4.72 22.77
CA LEU A 115 -28.11 3.97 22.70
C LEU A 115 -27.36 4.22 21.38
N LEU A 116 -28.07 4.31 20.26
CA LEU A 116 -27.49 4.66 18.95
C LEU A 116 -26.88 6.07 18.97
N LEU A 117 -27.52 7.03 19.64
CA LEU A 117 -26.99 8.38 19.79
C LEU A 117 -25.67 8.39 20.61
N ILE A 118 -25.64 7.64 21.71
CA ILE A 118 -24.41 7.48 22.53
C ILE A 118 -23.29 6.85 21.70
N TYR A 119 -23.63 5.82 20.90
CA TYR A 119 -22.68 5.14 20.04
C TYR A 119 -22.07 6.07 18.99
N VAL A 120 -22.91 6.85 18.28
CA VAL A 120 -22.44 7.81 17.25
C VAL A 120 -21.53 8.88 17.86
N LEU A 121 -21.88 9.39 19.05
CA LEU A 121 -21.06 10.36 19.76
C LEU A 121 -19.72 9.78 20.18
N PHE A 122 -19.69 8.54 20.70
CA PHE A 122 -18.46 7.87 21.10
C PHE A 122 -17.55 7.58 19.90
N SER A 123 -18.11 7.10 18.79
CA SER A 123 -17.34 6.87 17.56
C SER A 123 -16.77 8.17 16.98
N ALA A 124 -17.52 9.28 17.03
CA ALA A 124 -17.05 10.57 16.55
C ALA A 124 -15.86 11.09 17.37
N ILE A 125 -15.88 10.92 18.70
CA ILE A 125 -14.78 11.32 19.58
C ILE A 125 -13.50 10.50 19.31
N GLU A 126 -13.64 9.18 19.15
CA GLU A 126 -12.49 8.31 18.85
C GLU A 126 -11.91 8.55 17.45
N SER A 127 -12.75 8.84 16.45
CA SER A 127 -12.30 9.28 15.13
C SER A 127 -11.55 10.62 15.20
N LEU A 128 -12.04 11.59 15.98
CA LEU A 128 -11.36 12.87 16.19
C LEU A 128 -10.01 12.72 16.90
N ARG A 129 -9.90 11.81 17.87
CA ARG A 129 -8.62 11.46 18.52
C ARG A 129 -7.60 10.83 17.58
N MET A 130 -8.06 10.08 16.58
CA MET A 130 -7.18 9.52 15.55
C MET A 130 -6.64 10.60 14.60
N ILE A 131 -7.45 11.60 14.25
CA ILE A 131 -7.06 12.71 13.36
C ILE A 131 -6.18 13.73 14.10
N PHE A 132 -6.51 14.02 15.36
CA PHE A 132 -5.80 14.97 16.21
C PHE A 132 -5.24 14.25 17.43
N PRO A 133 -4.01 13.69 17.36
CA PRO A 133 -3.35 13.12 18.54
C PRO A 133 -3.00 14.25 19.51
N PHE A 134 -3.97 14.63 20.35
CA PHE A 134 -3.76 15.57 21.45
C PHE A 134 -2.74 14.96 22.42
N GLY A 135 -1.55 15.56 22.45
CA GLY A 135 -0.50 15.25 23.43
C GLY A 135 0.51 14.20 23.00
N ARG A 136 1.28 14.46 21.92
CA ARG A 136 2.69 14.03 21.94
C ARG A 136 3.51 15.19 22.46
N ASN A 137 4.00 15.04 23.69
CA ASN A 137 5.05 15.88 24.23
C ASN A 137 6.20 15.92 23.22
N ILE A 138 6.45 17.09 22.65
CA ILE A 138 7.65 17.37 21.87
C ILE A 138 8.78 17.47 22.91
N ASN A 139 9.34 16.33 23.30
CA ASN A 139 10.63 16.34 23.97
C ASN A 139 11.65 16.85 22.96
N ARG A 140 11.96 18.15 23.03
CA ARG A 140 13.12 18.73 22.37
C ARG A 140 14.37 18.07 22.98
N PRO A 141 15.30 17.52 22.18
CA PRO A 141 16.57 17.10 22.72
C PRO A 141 17.33 18.36 23.18
N GLU A 142 17.72 18.38 24.46
CA GLU A 142 18.69 19.35 24.96
C GLU A 142 20.01 19.10 24.22
N ARG A 143 20.48 20.13 23.50
CA ARG A 143 21.87 20.19 23.04
C ARG A 143 22.73 20.44 24.28
N ASN A 144 23.64 19.50 24.55
CA ASN A 144 24.95 19.78 25.14
C ASN A 144 25.97 18.90 24.42
#